data_AF-A0A7W9SU85-F1
#
_entry.id   AF-A0A7W9SU85-F1
#
_cell.length_a   1.000
_cell.length_b   1.000
_cell.length_c   1.000
_cell.angle_alpha   90.00
_cell.angle_beta   90.00
_cell.angle_gamma   90.00
#
_symmetry.space_group_name_H-M   'P 1'
#
loop_
_entity.id
_entity.type
_entity.pdbx_description
1 polymer ?
#
loop_
_entity_poly.entity_id
_entity_poly.type
_entity_poly.pdbx_seq_one_letter_code
_entity_poly.pdbx_strand_id
1 'polypeptide(L)'
;MADDVATRFQEAIQYRINGNYDAAVPLFKSVIAEQPNNADAYHELGLVFSFLVTDDCLPTLEYACKLAPHNLVYIMSYGKALAMFGEFERAKQMFQWVLKADPFNDDAQTQLDFLKDF
;
A
#
# COMPACT_ATOMS: atom_id res chain seq x y z
N MET A 1 19.25 -22.33 11.81
CA MET A 1 19.40 -20.86 11.91
C MET A 1 17.99 -20.31 11.90
N ALA A 2 17.60 -19.53 12.92
CA ALA A 2 16.29 -18.89 12.90
C ALA A 2 16.31 -17.88 11.75
N ASP A 3 15.33 -17.97 10.87
CA ASP A 3 15.17 -17.05 9.76
C ASP A 3 14.88 -15.65 10.32
N ASP A 4 15.77 -14.69 10.06
CA ASP A 4 15.61 -13.35 10.62
C ASP A 4 14.48 -12.59 9.92
N VAL A 5 13.94 -11.56 10.59
CA VAL A 5 12.79 -10.81 10.07
C VAL A 5 13.08 -10.19 8.70
N ALA A 6 14.33 -9.80 8.46
CA ALA A 6 14.73 -9.18 7.20
C ALA A 6 14.69 -10.20 6.04
N THR A 7 15.12 -11.42 6.28
CA THR A 7 15.10 -12.50 5.27
C THR A 7 13.66 -12.86 4.89
N ARG A 8 12.77 -13.03 5.88
CA ARG A 8 11.33 -13.24 5.61
C ARG A 8 10.68 -12.09 4.87
N PHE A 9 11.06 -10.86 5.18
CA PHE A 9 10.55 -9.68 4.47
C PHE A 9 10.99 -9.67 3.00
N GLN A 10 12.25 -9.97 2.70
CA GLN A 10 12.73 -10.06 1.32
C GLN A 10 12.09 -11.24 0.56
N GLU A 11 11.92 -12.39 1.21
CA GLU A 11 11.23 -13.53 0.61
C GLU A 11 9.75 -13.20 0.30
N ALA A 12 9.06 -12.51 1.20
CA ALA A 12 7.68 -12.06 0.99
C ALA A 12 7.56 -11.13 -0.22
N ILE A 13 8.49 -10.18 -0.38
CA ILE A 13 8.58 -9.32 -1.55
C ILE A 13 8.75 -10.15 -2.82
N GLN A 14 9.64 -11.16 -2.80
CA GLN A 14 9.89 -11.98 -3.96
C GLN A 14 8.64 -12.79 -4.37
N TYR A 15 7.90 -13.33 -3.42
CA TYR A 15 6.62 -13.99 -3.69
C TYR A 15 5.59 -13.01 -4.27
N ARG A 16 5.48 -11.79 -3.72
CA ARG A 16 4.58 -10.76 -4.25
C ARG A 16 4.92 -10.40 -5.70
N ILE A 17 6.20 -10.15 -6.01
CA ILE A 17 6.65 -9.80 -7.37
C ILE A 17 6.34 -10.94 -8.35
N ASN A 18 6.43 -12.20 -7.90
CA ASN A 18 6.10 -13.37 -8.71
C ASN A 18 4.59 -13.64 -8.81
N GLY A 19 3.73 -12.85 -8.16
CA GLY A 19 2.28 -13.06 -8.11
C GLY A 19 1.83 -14.18 -7.16
N ASN A 20 2.74 -14.76 -6.39
CA ASN A 20 2.46 -15.83 -5.44
C ASN A 20 1.94 -15.25 -4.11
N TYR A 21 0.78 -14.61 -4.17
CA TYR A 21 0.21 -13.87 -3.03
C TYR A 21 -0.08 -14.74 -1.82
N ASP A 22 -0.52 -15.99 -2.03
CA ASP A 22 -0.79 -16.96 -0.94
C ASP A 22 0.46 -17.26 -0.08
N ALA A 23 1.65 -17.20 -0.70
CA ALA A 23 2.93 -17.38 0.01
C ALA A 23 3.44 -16.06 0.62
N ALA A 24 3.14 -14.91 0.00
CA ALA A 24 3.58 -13.60 0.48
C ALA A 24 2.86 -13.16 1.77
N VAL A 25 1.53 -13.35 1.84
CA VAL A 25 0.71 -12.91 2.98
C VAL A 25 1.19 -13.43 4.34
N PRO A 26 1.40 -14.75 4.55
CA PRO A 26 1.82 -15.25 5.86
C PRO A 26 3.20 -14.72 6.28
N LEU A 27 4.11 -14.51 5.32
CA LEU A 27 5.43 -13.96 5.62
C LEU A 27 5.35 -12.49 6.06
N PHE A 28 4.62 -11.63 5.34
CA PHE A 28 4.40 -10.25 5.77
C PHE A 28 3.69 -10.16 7.13
N LYS A 29 2.68 -11.01 7.38
CA LYS A 29 2.01 -11.08 8.68
C LYS A 29 2.99 -11.48 9.80
N SER A 30 3.93 -12.39 9.52
CA SER A 30 4.97 -12.77 10.50
C SER A 30 5.95 -11.62 10.79
N VAL A 31 6.33 -10.84 9.76
CA VAL A 31 7.17 -9.64 9.92
C VAL A 31 6.46 -8.61 10.79
N ILE A 32 5.18 -8.36 10.53
CA ILE A 32 4.35 -7.41 11.30
C ILE A 32 4.19 -7.87 12.75
N ALA A 33 4.03 -9.18 13.01
CA ALA A 33 3.90 -9.71 14.36
C ALA A 33 5.15 -9.43 15.23
N GLU A 34 6.34 -9.44 14.62
CA GLU A 34 7.60 -9.14 15.31
C GLU A 34 7.96 -7.65 15.28
N GLN A 35 7.53 -6.94 14.24
CA GLN A 35 7.79 -5.52 14.04
C GLN A 35 6.47 -4.79 13.77
N PRO A 36 5.65 -4.52 14.80
CA PRO A 36 4.31 -3.98 14.64
C PRO A 36 4.25 -2.53 14.11
N ASN A 37 5.40 -1.86 14.04
CA ASN A 37 5.56 -0.50 13.50
C ASN A 37 6.33 -0.49 12.16
N ASN A 38 6.53 -1.64 11.52
CA ASN A 38 7.20 -1.71 10.22
C ASN A 38 6.25 -1.27 9.10
N ALA A 39 6.35 0.02 8.72
CA ALA A 39 5.47 0.62 7.72
C ALA A 39 5.60 -0.03 6.33
N ASP A 40 6.80 -0.44 5.94
CA ASP A 40 7.04 -1.14 4.67
C ASP A 40 6.29 -2.48 4.62
N ALA A 41 6.28 -3.24 5.71
CA ALA A 41 5.56 -4.51 5.79
C ALA A 41 4.04 -4.35 5.66
N TYR A 42 3.47 -3.30 6.25
CA TYR A 42 2.06 -2.98 6.03
C TYR A 42 1.80 -2.50 4.60
N HIS A 43 2.66 -1.64 4.04
CA HIS A 43 2.49 -1.16 2.67
C HIS A 43 2.51 -2.33 1.67
N GLU A 44 3.52 -3.20 1.77
CA GLU A 44 3.68 -4.35 0.90
C GLU A 44 2.55 -5.37 1.05
N LEU A 45 2.10 -5.64 2.28
CA LEU A 45 0.93 -6.49 2.51
C LEU A 45 -0.35 -5.86 1.94
N GLY A 46 -0.52 -4.54 2.09
CA GLY A 46 -1.64 -3.80 1.54
C GLY A 46 -1.68 -3.86 0.01
N LEU A 47 -0.52 -3.80 -0.65
CA LEU A 47 -0.41 -4.04 -2.09
C LEU A 47 -0.87 -5.45 -2.47
N VAL A 48 -0.43 -6.49 -1.73
CA VAL A 48 -0.90 -7.87 -1.94
C VAL A 48 -2.42 -7.96 -1.81
N PHE A 49 -2.99 -7.37 -0.76
CA PHE A 49 -4.43 -7.35 -0.53
C PHE A 49 -5.22 -6.59 -1.59
N SER A 50 -4.61 -5.58 -2.23
CA SER A 50 -5.21 -4.89 -3.37
C SER A 50 -5.37 -5.81 -4.57
N PHE A 51 -4.35 -6.63 -4.88
CA PHE A 51 -4.43 -7.60 -5.98
C PHE A 51 -5.42 -8.74 -5.70
N LEU A 52 -5.56 -9.12 -4.44
CA LEU A 52 -6.52 -10.13 -4.00
C LEU A 52 -7.95 -9.57 -3.81
N VAL A 53 -8.14 -8.25 -3.94
CA VAL A 53 -9.43 -7.55 -3.74
C VAL A 53 -10.08 -7.93 -2.40
N THR A 54 -9.30 -7.84 -1.33
CA THR A 54 -9.75 -8.19 0.03
C THR A 54 -10.15 -6.95 0.83
N ASP A 55 -11.09 -7.13 1.77
CA ASP A 55 -11.52 -6.08 2.71
C ASP A 55 -10.39 -5.56 3.62
N ASP A 56 -9.33 -6.37 3.82
CA ASP A 56 -8.16 -5.99 4.60
C ASP A 56 -7.27 -4.95 3.90
N CYS A 57 -7.46 -4.70 2.60
CA CYS A 57 -6.59 -3.83 1.79
C CYS A 57 -6.53 -2.39 2.32
N LEU A 58 -7.68 -1.71 2.36
CA LEU A 58 -7.77 -0.31 2.77
C LEU A 58 -7.28 -0.08 4.21
N PRO A 59 -7.70 -0.83 5.24
CA PRO A 59 -7.20 -0.61 6.59
C PRO A 59 -5.69 -0.89 6.71
N THR A 60 -5.15 -1.84 5.95
CA THR A 60 -3.71 -2.15 5.95
C THR A 60 -2.89 -1.01 5.34
N LEU A 61 -3.29 -0.49 4.17
CA LEU A 61 -2.62 0.65 3.53
C LEU A 61 -2.79 1.96 4.31
N GLU A 62 -3.95 2.17 4.94
CA GLU A 62 -4.18 3.31 5.81
C GLU A 62 -3.22 3.28 7.01
N TYR A 63 -3.00 2.11 7.60
CA TYR A 63 -2.06 1.96 8.72
C TYR A 63 -0.60 2.21 8.29
N ALA A 64 -0.20 1.75 7.09
CA ALA A 64 1.11 2.09 6.52
C ALA A 64 1.30 3.62 6.39
N CYS A 65 0.26 4.34 5.90
CA CYS A 65 0.28 5.79 5.82
C CYS A 65 0.33 6.46 7.21
N LYS A 66 -0.34 5.90 8.23
CA LYS A 66 -0.26 6.40 9.61
C LYS A 66 1.14 6.28 10.20
N LEU A 67 1.84 5.18 9.91
CA LEU A 67 3.22 4.97 10.37
C LEU A 67 4.22 5.87 9.62
N ALA A 68 3.96 6.17 8.34
CA ALA A 68 4.81 7.01 7.51
C ALA A 68 4.01 8.11 6.78
N PRO A 69 3.53 9.15 7.49
CA PRO A 69 2.58 10.14 6.97
C PRO A 69 3.15 11.09 5.91
N HIS A 70 4.45 11.03 5.60
CA HIS A 70 5.05 11.85 4.56
C HIS A 70 5.58 10.99 3.39
N ASN A 71 5.34 9.68 3.42
CA ASN A 71 5.74 8.80 2.34
C ASN A 71 4.71 8.89 1.20
N LEU A 72 5.01 9.71 0.20
CA LEU A 72 4.14 9.94 -0.95
C LEU A 72 3.84 8.66 -1.73
N VAL A 73 4.75 7.68 -1.74
CA VAL A 73 4.53 6.39 -2.40
C VAL A 73 3.38 5.65 -1.71
N TYR A 74 3.34 5.63 -0.38
CA TYR A 74 2.28 4.94 0.36
C TYR A 74 0.94 5.64 0.19
N ILE A 75 0.94 6.98 0.25
CA ILE A 75 -0.26 7.80 0.04
C ILE A 75 -0.81 7.57 -1.37
N MET A 76 0.06 7.51 -2.38
CA MET A 76 -0.31 7.16 -3.75
C MET A 76 -0.92 5.76 -3.86
N SER A 77 -0.28 4.74 -3.27
CA SER A 77 -0.82 3.37 -3.27
C SER A 77 -2.18 3.30 -2.57
N TYR A 78 -2.34 4.00 -1.45
CA TYR A 78 -3.61 4.06 -0.73
C TYR A 78 -4.70 4.76 -1.55
N GLY A 79 -4.39 5.90 -2.19
CA GLY A 79 -5.31 6.59 -3.09
C GLY A 79 -5.77 5.70 -4.26
N LYS A 80 -4.85 4.96 -4.88
CA LYS A 80 -5.18 4.00 -5.95
C LYS A 80 -6.07 2.87 -5.46
N ALA A 81 -5.77 2.32 -4.29
CA ALA A 81 -6.62 1.30 -3.67
C ALA A 81 -8.02 1.87 -3.37
N LEU A 82 -8.13 3.04 -2.77
CA LEU A 82 -9.43 3.71 -2.53
C LEU A 82 -10.25 3.84 -3.82
N ALA A 83 -9.63 4.30 -4.91
CA ALA A 83 -10.32 4.40 -6.20
C ALA A 83 -10.80 3.02 -6.71
N MET A 84 -9.96 1.98 -6.60
CA MET A 84 -10.31 0.62 -7.00
C MET A 84 -11.49 0.05 -6.19
N PHE A 85 -11.60 0.39 -4.91
CA PHE A 85 -12.71 0.00 -4.03
C PHE A 85 -13.91 0.95 -4.09
N GLY A 86 -13.91 1.95 -4.99
CA GLY A 86 -15.03 2.88 -5.19
C GLY A 86 -15.10 4.04 -4.20
N GLU A 87 -14.10 4.21 -3.35
CA GLU A 87 -13.98 5.29 -2.37
C GLU A 87 -13.42 6.58 -3.02
N PHE A 88 -14.08 7.05 -4.09
CA PHE A 88 -13.54 8.06 -4.99
C PHE A 88 -13.21 9.39 -4.32
N GLU A 89 -14.05 9.89 -3.42
CA GLU A 89 -13.79 11.16 -2.72
C GLU A 89 -12.55 11.08 -1.83
N ARG A 90 -12.34 9.96 -1.15
CA ARG A 90 -11.13 9.73 -0.35
C ARG A 90 -9.91 9.56 -1.23
N ALA A 91 -10.04 8.88 -2.37
CA ALA A 91 -8.96 8.75 -3.35
C ALA A 91 -8.51 10.12 -3.88
N LYS A 92 -9.45 10.99 -4.27
CA LYS A 92 -9.16 12.37 -4.71
C LYS A 92 -8.38 13.15 -3.64
N GLN A 93 -8.76 13.03 -2.37
CA GLN A 93 -8.04 13.68 -1.27
C GLN A 93 -6.58 13.22 -1.17
N MET A 94 -6.32 11.91 -1.34
CA MET A 94 -4.95 11.39 -1.31
C MET A 94 -4.12 11.92 -2.48
N PHE A 95 -4.67 11.93 -3.71
CA PHE A 95 -3.96 12.46 -4.88
C PHE A 95 -3.70 13.96 -4.78
N GLN A 96 -4.68 14.73 -4.29
CA GLN A 96 -4.50 16.16 -4.01
C GLN A 96 -3.41 16.41 -2.97
N TRP A 97 -3.31 15.55 -1.95
CA TRP A 97 -2.26 15.68 -0.95
C TRP A 97 -0.87 15.41 -1.54
N VAL A 98 -0.75 14.41 -2.42
CA VAL A 98 0.48 14.15 -3.16
C VAL A 98 0.85 15.34 -4.03
N LEU A 99 -0.09 15.89 -4.82
CA LEU A 99 0.17 17.07 -5.66
C LEU A 99 0.50 18.34 -4.86
N LYS A 100 0.04 18.45 -3.61
CA LYS A 100 0.43 19.55 -2.73
C LYS A 100 1.90 19.43 -2.30
N ALA A 101 2.41 18.22 -2.11
CA ALA A 101 3.79 17.96 -1.72
C ALA A 101 4.74 17.88 -2.93
N ASP A 102 4.27 17.33 -4.04
CA ASP A 102 4.97 17.17 -5.32
C ASP A 102 4.03 17.61 -6.46
N PRO A 103 4.03 18.91 -6.81
CA PRO A 103 3.15 19.47 -7.84
C PRO A 103 3.35 18.92 -9.25
N PHE A 104 4.44 18.20 -9.50
CA PHE A 104 4.79 17.63 -10.81
C PHE A 104 4.60 16.11 -10.85
N ASN A 105 3.85 15.55 -9.91
CA ASN A 105 3.55 14.13 -9.87
C ASN A 105 2.52 13.76 -10.95
N ASP A 106 3.00 13.38 -12.14
CA ASP A 106 2.16 13.04 -13.30
C ASP A 106 1.14 11.93 -13.00
N ASP A 107 1.53 10.94 -12.18
CA ASP A 107 0.67 9.82 -11.80
C ASP A 107 -0.50 10.31 -10.92
N ALA A 108 -0.24 11.12 -9.90
CA ALA A 108 -1.28 11.71 -9.06
C ALA A 108 -2.25 12.59 -9.88
N GLN A 109 -1.72 13.39 -10.81
CA GLN A 109 -2.55 14.23 -11.69
C GLN A 109 -3.43 13.36 -12.61
N THR A 110 -2.87 12.31 -13.20
CA THR A 110 -3.59 11.37 -14.06
C THR A 110 -4.74 10.69 -13.31
N GLN A 111 -4.49 10.21 -12.08
CA GLN A 111 -5.54 9.59 -11.26
C GLN A 111 -6.64 10.60 -10.89
N LEU A 112 -6.28 11.83 -10.55
CA LEU A 112 -7.26 12.86 -10.22
C LEU A 112 -8.11 13.26 -11.43
N ASP A 113 -7.50 13.34 -12.61
CA ASP A 113 -8.20 13.62 -13.87
C ASP A 113 -9.19 12.50 -14.22
N PHE A 114 -8.80 11.24 -14.05
CA PHE A 114 -9.69 10.08 -14.25
C PHE A 114 -10.90 10.11 -13.32
N LEU A 115 -10.73 10.61 -12.09
CA LEU A 115 -11.80 10.67 -11.09
C LEU A 115 -12.73 11.89 -11.21
N LYS A 116 -12.55 12.78 -12.19
CA LYS A 116 -13.40 13.98 -12.34
C LYS A 116 -14.88 13.68 -12.59
N ASP A 117 -15.17 12.53 -13.19
CA ASP A 117 -16.51 12.14 -13.64
C ASP A 117 -17.28 11.28 -12.61
N PHE A 118 -16.68 11.03 -11.44
CA PHE A 118 -17.27 10.29 -10.32
C PHE A 118 -17.52 11.23 -9.14
#